data_AF-A0A1X1BKD7-F1
#
_entry.id   AF-A0A1X1BKD7-F1
#
_cell.length_a   1.000
_cell.length_b   1.000
_cell.length_c   1.000
_cell.angle_alpha   90.00
_cell.angle_beta   90.00
_cell.angle_gamma   90.00
#
_symmetry.space_group_name_H-M   'P 1'
#
loop_
_entity.id
_entity.type
_entity.pdbx_description
1 polymer ?
#
loop_
_entity_poly.entity_id
_entity_poly.type
_entity_poly.pdbx_seq_one_letter_code
_entity_poly.pdbx_strand_id
1 'polypeptide(L)'
;MGNTRNSVLEIEATLGAIERVMNKAEVETLASVNSAYANCTSECGPLMQYIGAGYYVKRAPLVIKRVLERGLAMANEEETRQKYDAAKTNKAPKVSFNVDSA
;
A
#
# COMPACT_ATOMS: atom_id res chain seq x y z
N MET A 1 11.31 11.06 1.16
CA MET A 1 9.84 11.27 1.14
C MET A 1 9.28 10.25 0.16
N GLY A 2 8.66 9.17 0.64
CA GLY A 2 8.14 8.09 -0.19
C GLY A 2 6.77 8.42 -0.76
N ASN A 3 6.54 8.12 -2.04
CA ASN A 3 5.26 8.29 -2.74
C ASN A 3 4.18 7.38 -2.13
N THR A 4 3.44 7.87 -1.13
CA THR A 4 2.38 7.11 -0.43
C THR A 4 1.29 6.60 -1.37
N ARG A 5 1.01 7.29 -2.48
CA ARG A 5 0.08 6.84 -3.52
C ARG A 5 0.57 5.62 -4.31
N ASN A 6 1.88 5.53 -4.56
CA ASN A 6 2.44 4.35 -5.23
C ASN A 6 2.32 3.13 -4.32
N SER A 7 2.52 3.30 -3.00
CA SER A 7 2.36 2.18 -2.06
C SER A 7 0.93 1.65 -1.94
N VAL A 8 -0.10 2.50 -2.07
CA VAL A 8 -1.50 2.05 -2.02
C VAL A 8 -1.84 1.20 -3.26
N LEU A 9 -1.48 1.68 -4.45
CA LEU A 9 -1.70 0.93 -5.70
C LEU A 9 -0.94 -0.41 -5.71
N GLU A 10 0.29 -0.43 -5.17
CA GLU A 10 1.08 -1.65 -5.01
C GLU A 10 0.43 -2.65 -4.04
N ILE A 11 -0.15 -2.16 -2.93
CA ILE A 11 -0.89 -3.00 -1.97
C ILE A 11 -2.13 -3.61 -2.64
N GLU A 12 -2.92 -2.81 -3.36
CA GLU A 12 -4.12 -3.28 -4.06
C GLU A 12 -3.78 -4.31 -5.14
N ALA A 13 -2.74 -4.07 -5.95
CA ALA A 13 -2.25 -5.01 -6.95
C ALA A 13 -1.82 -6.34 -6.31
N THR A 14 -1.12 -6.26 -5.17
CA THR A 14 -0.69 -7.45 -4.43
C THR A 14 -1.87 -8.22 -3.84
N LEU A 15 -2.88 -7.54 -3.30
CA LEU A 15 -4.11 -8.16 -2.81
C LEU A 15 -4.85 -8.90 -3.94
N GLY A 16 -5.01 -8.27 -5.09
CA GLY A 16 -5.63 -8.90 -6.25
C GLY A 16 -4.85 -10.13 -6.75
N ALA A 17 -3.52 -10.11 -6.69
CA ALA A 17 -2.70 -11.28 -7.00
C ALA A 17 -2.91 -12.42 -5.99
N ILE A 18 -2.95 -12.10 -4.69
CA ILE A 18 -3.19 -13.08 -3.62
C ILE A 18 -4.56 -13.75 -3.78
N GLU A 19 -5.61 -12.99 -4.11
CA GLU A 19 -6.95 -13.55 -4.32
C GLU A 19 -7.02 -14.57 -5.47
N ARG A 20 -6.21 -14.38 -6.52
CA ARG A 20 -6.13 -15.34 -7.63
C ARG A 20 -5.48 -16.67 -7.25
N VAL A 21 -4.57 -16.66 -6.27
CA VAL A 21 -3.78 -17.84 -5.88
C VAL A 21 -4.33 -18.55 -4.64
N MET A 22 -5.08 -17.86 -3.77
CA MET A 22 -5.48 -18.38 -2.45
C MET A 22 -6.27 -19.69 -2.46
N ASN A 23 -7.01 -19.99 -3.55
CA ASN A 23 -7.85 -21.18 -3.68
C ASN A 23 -7.34 -22.18 -4.74
N LYS A 24 -6.06 -22.05 -5.13
CA LYS A 24 -5.44 -22.90 -6.16
C LYS A 24 -4.21 -23.58 -5.57
N ALA A 25 -3.83 -24.71 -6.14
CA ALA A 25 -2.55 -25.35 -5.84
C ALA A 25 -1.44 -24.73 -6.70
N GLU A 26 -1.74 -24.52 -7.98
CA GLU A 26 -0.81 -24.00 -8.98
C GLU A 26 -1.54 -23.10 -9.98
N VAL A 27 -0.79 -22.21 -10.61
CA VAL A 27 -1.27 -21.34 -11.70
C VAL A 27 -0.22 -21.21 -12.79
N GLU A 28 -0.66 -21.20 -14.05
CA GLU A 28 0.19 -20.76 -15.16
C GLU A 28 0.47 -19.27 -15.05
N THR A 29 1.74 -18.89 -15.20
CA THR A 29 2.24 -17.54 -14.93
C THR A 29 3.33 -17.14 -15.90
N LEU A 30 3.46 -15.84 -16.10
CA LEU A 30 4.60 -15.21 -16.78
C LEU A 30 5.52 -14.60 -15.73
N ALA A 31 6.67 -15.22 -15.47
CA ALA A 31 7.68 -14.67 -14.59
C ALA A 31 8.53 -13.65 -15.34
N SER A 32 8.73 -12.47 -14.76
CA SER A 32 9.67 -11.47 -15.27
C SER A 32 11.09 -11.83 -14.84
N VAL A 33 12.00 -11.99 -15.80
CA VAL A 33 13.41 -12.33 -15.59
C VAL A 33 14.25 -11.40 -16.46
N ASN A 34 15.05 -10.51 -15.84
CA ASN A 34 15.97 -9.59 -16.53
C ASN A 34 15.32 -8.89 -17.77
N SER A 35 14.14 -8.29 -17.58
CA SER A 35 13.38 -7.60 -18.64
C SER A 35 12.75 -8.48 -19.73
N ALA A 36 12.88 -9.81 -19.63
CA ALA A 36 12.15 -10.78 -20.44
C ALA A 36 11.05 -11.46 -19.61
N TYR A 37 10.13 -12.15 -20.29
CA TYR A 37 9.09 -12.96 -19.65
C TYR A 37 9.29 -14.44 -19.98
N ALA A 38 9.11 -15.29 -18.97
CA ALA A 38 9.18 -16.73 -19.09
C ALA A 38 7.86 -17.37 -18.66
N ASN A 39 7.37 -18.33 -19.45
CA ASN A 39 6.22 -19.16 -19.07
C ASN A 39 6.64 -20.14 -17.98
N CYS A 40 5.90 -20.18 -16.87
CA CYS A 40 6.12 -21.13 -15.79
C CYS A 40 4.83 -21.46 -15.03
N THR A 41 4.83 -22.62 -14.38
CA THR A 41 3.82 -22.98 -13.40
C THR A 41 4.29 -22.52 -12.02
N SER A 42 3.47 -21.72 -11.34
CA SER A 42 3.77 -21.20 -10.00
C SER A 42 2.93 -21.90 -8.95
N GLU A 43 3.58 -22.41 -7.90
CA GLU A 43 2.91 -22.91 -6.71
C GLU A 43 2.24 -21.77 -5.94
N CYS A 44 0.98 -21.98 -5.55
CA CYS A 44 0.16 -21.02 -4.81
C CYS A 44 0.31 -21.13 -3.28
N GLY A 45 1.25 -21.97 -2.83
CA GLY A 45 1.52 -22.30 -1.43
C GLY A 45 2.14 -21.15 -0.62
N PRO A 46 2.92 -21.43 0.45
CA PRO A 46 3.43 -20.37 1.31
C PRO A 46 4.23 -19.33 0.53
N LEU A 47 3.78 -18.08 0.57
CA LEU A 47 4.37 -16.98 -0.17
C LEU A 47 5.54 -16.37 0.63
N MET A 48 6.51 -15.83 -0.10
CA MET A 48 7.64 -15.11 0.47
C MET A 48 7.26 -13.64 0.70
N GLN A 49 7.21 -13.22 1.97
CA GLN A 49 6.99 -11.82 2.34
C GLN A 49 8.32 -11.15 2.71
N TYR A 50 8.63 -10.01 2.10
CA TYR A 50 9.74 -9.15 2.52
C TYR A 50 9.41 -8.41 3.82
N ILE A 51 10.34 -8.41 4.78
CA ILE A 51 10.14 -7.75 6.10
C ILE A 51 11.18 -6.66 6.39
N GLY A 52 12.07 -6.35 5.45
CA GLY A 52 13.11 -5.33 5.61
C GLY A 52 14.51 -5.91 5.82
N ALA A 53 15.53 -5.07 5.65
CA ALA A 53 16.95 -5.41 5.84
C ALA A 53 17.43 -6.69 5.11
N GLY A 54 16.85 -6.97 3.93
CA GLY A 54 17.17 -8.17 3.15
C GLY A 54 16.52 -9.47 3.66
N TYR A 55 15.67 -9.41 4.69
CA TYR A 55 15.01 -10.58 5.25
C TYR A 55 13.65 -10.87 4.60
N TYR A 56 13.36 -12.16 4.47
CA TYR A 56 12.11 -12.68 3.95
C TYR A 56 11.56 -13.76 4.88
N VAL A 57 10.24 -13.86 4.96
CA VAL A 57 9.54 -14.87 5.76
C VAL A 57 8.50 -15.59 4.90
N LYS A 58 8.44 -16.93 5.03
CA LYS A 58 7.38 -17.74 4.43
C LYS A 58 6.10 -17.61 5.25
N ARG A 59 4.99 -17.25 4.62
CA ARG A 59 3.68 -17.17 5.28
C ARG A 59 2.58 -17.73 4.41
N ALA A 60 1.52 -18.22 5.05
CA ALA A 60 0.29 -18.59 4.34
C ALA A 60 -0.31 -17.35 3.63
N PRO A 61 -0.85 -17.50 2.41
CA PRO A 61 -1.45 -16.39 1.65
C PRO A 61 -2.46 -15.57 2.47
N LEU A 62 -3.31 -16.24 3.25
CA LEU A 62 -4.33 -15.60 4.10
C LEU A 62 -3.72 -14.65 5.15
N VAL A 63 -2.55 -14.98 5.68
CA VAL A 63 -1.87 -14.12 6.68
C VAL A 63 -1.37 -12.85 6.01
N ILE A 64 -0.79 -12.95 4.82
CA ILE A 64 -0.28 -11.81 4.07
C ILE A 64 -1.44 -10.91 3.64
N LYS A 65 -2.56 -11.48 3.18
CA LYS A 65 -3.79 -10.76 2.86
C LYS A 65 -4.22 -9.84 4.02
N ARG A 66 -4.34 -10.40 5.23
CA ARG A 66 -4.73 -9.64 6.43
C ARG A 66 -3.75 -8.53 6.80
N VAL A 67 -2.45 -8.73 6.57
CA VAL A 67 -1.43 -7.70 6.83
C VAL A 67 -1.57 -6.56 5.83
N LEU A 68 -1.76 -6.87 4.55
CA LEU A 68 -1.94 -5.89 3.50
C LEU A 68 -3.25 -5.10 3.66
N GLU A 69 -4.36 -5.75 4.02
CA GLU A 69 -5.64 -5.09 4.31
C GLU A 69 -5.51 -4.09 5.48
N ARG A 70 -4.78 -4.46 6.54
CA ARG A 70 -4.48 -3.54 7.65
C ARG A 70 -3.62 -2.36 7.20
N GLY A 71 -2.61 -2.62 6.38
CA GLY A 71 -1.77 -1.58 5.80
C GLY A 71 -2.56 -0.58 4.95
N LEU A 72 -3.49 -1.09 4.13
CA LEU A 72 -4.40 -0.29 3.32
C LEU A 72 -5.32 0.59 4.19
N ALA A 73 -5.90 0.01 5.24
CA ALA A 73 -6.76 0.75 6.18
C ALA A 73 -5.99 1.90 6.86
N MET A 74 -4.77 1.64 7.32
CA MET A 74 -3.91 2.65 7.95
C MET A 74 -3.52 3.76 6.97
N ALA A 75 -3.16 3.42 5.72
CA ALA A 75 -2.83 4.40 4.70
C ALA A 75 -4.01 5.32 4.37
N ASN A 76 -5.22 4.76 4.28
CA ASN A 76 -6.45 5.51 4.03
C ASN A 76 -6.82 6.43 5.20
N GLU A 77 -6.61 5.97 6.45
CA GLU A 77 -6.79 6.79 7.65
C GLU A 77 -5.79 7.97 7.70
N GLU A 78 -4.54 7.75 7.28
CA GLU A 78 -3.52 8.80 7.23
C GLU A 78 -3.86 9.86 6.15
N GLU A 79 -4.34 9.44 4.98
CA GLU A 79 -4.78 10.36 3.92
C GLU A 79 -5.99 11.21 4.38
N THR A 80 -6.94 10.62 5.11
CA THR A 80 -8.07 11.38 5.65
C THR A 80 -7.61 12.40 6.70
N ARG A 81 -6.73 12.02 7.64
CA ARG A 81 -6.19 12.95 8.65
C ARG A 81 -5.47 14.13 8.02
N GLN A 82 -4.63 13.91 7.02
CA GLN A 82 -3.91 14.98 6.31
C GLN A 82 -4.87 15.97 5.63
N LYS A 83 -5.98 15.49 5.04
CA LYS A 83 -7.02 16.36 4.45
C LYS A 83 -7.73 17.20 5.51
N TYR A 84 -8.01 16.64 6.68
CA TYR A 84 -8.63 17.37 7.79
C TYR A 84 -7.71 18.46 8.36
N ASP A 85 -6.41 18.20 8.50
CA ASP A 85 -5.46 19.19 9.03
C ASP A 85 -5.17 20.32 8.03
N ALA A 86 -5.11 20.02 6.72
CA ALA A 86 -5.02 21.02 5.66
C ALA A 86 -6.28 21.91 5.56
N ALA A 87 -7.45 21.41 5.94
CA ALA A 87 -8.68 22.19 5.98
C ALA A 87 -8.75 23.16 7.18
N LYS A 88 -8.06 22.86 8.29
CA LYS A 88 -8.01 23.74 9.48
C LYS A 88 -7.07 24.93 9.30
N THR A 89 -5.97 24.78 8.59
CA THR A 89 -4.99 25.87 8.35
C THR A 89 -5.50 26.98 7.42
N ASN A 90 -6.51 26.71 6.59
CA ASN A 90 -7.14 27.71 5.71
C ASN A 90 -8.23 28.56 6.39
N LYS A 91 -8.52 28.37 7.68
CA LYS A 91 -9.54 29.11 8.44
C LYS A 91 -8.97 30.02 9.53
N ALA A 92 -7.71 30.47 9.42
CA ALA A 92 -7.24 31.56 10.28
C ALA A 92 -7.86 32.89 9.79
N PRO A 93 -8.71 33.58 10.58
CA PRO A 93 -9.22 34.88 10.18
C PRO A 93 -8.04 35.86 10.08
N LYS A 94 -7.89 36.53 8.93
CA LYS A 94 -7.01 37.71 8.82
C LYS A 94 -7.65 38.82 9.64
N VAL A 95 -7.32 38.90 10.94
CA VAL A 95 -7.65 40.05 11.76
C VAL A 95 -6.65 41.15 11.41
N SER A 96 -7.00 41.99 10.43
CA SER A 96 -6.30 43.25 10.20
C SER A 96 -6.70 44.23 11.30
N PHE A 97 -5.82 44.41 12.30
CA PHE A 97 -5.93 45.56 13.20
C PHE A 97 -5.52 46.81 12.43
N ASN A 98 -6.51 47.60 11.98
CA ASN A 98 -6.25 49.00 11.68
C ASN A 98 -6.16 49.73 13.02
N VAL A 99 -4.94 50.11 13.39
CA VAL A 99 -4.70 51.03 14.50
C VAL A 99 -4.85 52.43 13.91
N ASP A 100 -6.06 52.97 13.93
CA ASP A 100 -6.26 54.39 13.68
C ASP A 100 -5.72 55.14 14.89
N SER A 101 -4.54 55.74 14.73
CA SER A 101 -3.97 56.67 15.72
C SER A 101 -4.63 58.04 15.55
N ALA A 102 -5.29 58.48 16.61
CA ALA A 102 -5.86 59.81 16.80
C ALA A 102 -4.79 60.90 16.94
#